data_AF-A0A522DJN0-F1
#
_entry.id   AF-A0A522DJN0-F1
#
_cell.length_a   1.000
_cell.length_b   1.000
_cell.length_c   1.000
_cell.angle_alpha   90.00
_cell.angle_beta   90.00
_cell.angle_gamma   90.00
#
_symmetry.space_group_name_H-M   'P 1'
#
loop_
_entity.id
_entity.type
_entity.pdbx_description
1 polymer ?
#
loop_
_entity_poly.entity_id
_entity_poly.type
_entity_poly.pdbx_seq_one_letter_code
_entity_poly.pdbx_strand_id
1 'polypeptide(L)'
;MKHFNVCTKVHLPFKLVTERVAFLGMSGTGKSYAATKVAEEFLEAGAQLVYVDPVGIGYGLRIGADGKKGGYPVYVFGGDHADFPVTSKMGAVIAETIVTSGISSVLDISDFTLGQQTEFLIDFAEALWQLKKRNRNPLHVFWEECHLFIPQDRAPEPKAATLLNRIERLIRIGRQRGVGSSMISQFPQSIHKRCLNNAEVVFAFACSAKHERKAISEWFDSNVSEARFDFHNERDITIEGALPRLETGQCILASRRLLKVCEVVRVHAKCTFDSSDTPEFGGKTKRTPALRTVDVEKLKGALTEALEAAKANDPKLLREENERLKGELAKVLHAKTQTTRAEAVPEYIALQDKYEKLRASKAKEMQRAVRGLDKSVGEHAGKQVNSVQNGFKLVGKMHDILAALYAGPLSADDLATVIGMKPGTGGYNNYVRDMKAVGLIVPNADGQLQLTAEGMKLAPGDKLYSRTLDDALVRHGSNIVGKMKDMVEVVRVHGPLMKETIQEKVGMAPNTGGANNYVRDLVGRGIFVKDDEDTDQYYINPVLAQKNHPEVA
;
A
#
# COMPACT_ATOMS: atom_id res chain seq x y z
N MET A 1 31.90 28.72 -7.67
CA MET A 1 30.89 27.70 -7.27
C MET A 1 31.44 26.31 -7.59
N LYS A 2 31.17 25.31 -6.75
CA LYS A 2 31.52 23.91 -7.05
C LYS A 2 30.70 23.43 -8.27
N HIS A 3 31.36 22.76 -9.20
CA HIS A 3 30.79 22.30 -10.46
C HIS A 3 31.33 20.92 -10.82
N PHE A 4 30.57 20.19 -11.64
CA PHE A 4 30.96 18.91 -12.21
C PHE A 4 31.66 19.12 -13.55
N ASN A 5 32.70 18.33 -13.80
CA ASN A 5 33.51 18.38 -15.01
C ASN A 5 33.08 17.29 -16.02
N VAL A 6 31.91 17.47 -16.61
CA VAL A 6 31.27 16.45 -17.47
C VAL A 6 31.60 16.63 -18.94
N CYS A 7 31.71 17.86 -19.42
CA CYS A 7 31.86 18.17 -20.84
C CYS A 7 32.58 19.50 -21.07
N THR A 8 33.00 19.73 -22.30
CA THR A 8 33.58 21.00 -22.73
C THR A 8 32.56 22.15 -22.66
N LYS A 9 33.05 23.39 -22.55
CA LYS A 9 32.31 24.68 -22.60
C LYS A 9 31.29 24.96 -21.49
N VAL A 10 30.70 23.94 -20.85
CA VAL A 10 29.62 24.10 -19.88
C VAL A 10 29.99 23.48 -18.53
N HIS A 11 29.96 24.30 -17.48
CA HIS A 11 30.15 23.84 -16.10
C HIS A 11 28.80 23.54 -15.45
N LEU A 12 28.57 22.28 -15.07
CA LEU A 12 27.31 21.85 -14.45
C LEU A 12 27.35 22.08 -12.93
N PRO A 13 26.35 22.73 -12.32
CA PRO A 13 26.39 23.03 -10.89
C PRO A 13 26.06 21.80 -10.05
N PHE A 14 26.54 21.75 -8.80
CA PHE A 14 26.23 20.67 -7.86
C PHE A 14 24.72 20.45 -7.63
N LYS A 15 23.91 21.48 -7.88
CA LYS A 15 22.44 21.40 -7.84
C LYS A 15 21.87 20.33 -8.77
N LEU A 16 22.59 19.96 -9.83
CA LEU A 16 22.22 18.91 -10.79
C LEU A 16 21.85 17.57 -10.13
N VAL A 17 22.45 17.24 -8.97
CA VAL A 17 22.16 16.01 -8.20
C VAL A 17 20.67 15.83 -7.91
N THR A 18 19.90 16.92 -7.76
CA THR A 18 18.45 16.85 -7.49
C THR A 18 17.59 17.26 -8.67
N GLU A 19 18.20 17.56 -9.83
CA GLU A 19 17.48 17.96 -11.03
C GLU A 19 17.11 16.74 -11.89
N ARG A 20 16.29 17.00 -12.90
CA ARG A 20 15.90 16.03 -13.93
C ARG A 20 16.81 16.21 -15.13
N VAL A 21 17.47 15.15 -15.57
CA VAL A 21 18.40 15.16 -16.70
C VAL A 21 17.91 14.15 -17.73
N ALA A 22 18.06 14.42 -19.02
CA ALA A 22 17.78 13.45 -20.07
C ALA A 22 19.00 13.25 -20.98
N PHE A 23 19.26 12.00 -21.37
CA PHE A 23 20.29 11.61 -22.31
C PHE A 23 19.60 10.87 -23.47
N LEU A 24 19.55 11.50 -24.65
CA LEU A 24 18.73 11.09 -25.79
C LEU A 24 19.59 10.97 -27.06
N GLY A 25 19.35 9.99 -27.93
CA GLY A 25 20.24 9.70 -29.07
C GLY A 25 20.20 8.25 -29.53
N MET A 26 20.71 7.92 -30.72
CA MET A 26 20.76 6.52 -31.18
C MET A 26 21.82 5.69 -30.41
N SER A 27 21.77 4.37 -30.50
CA SER A 27 22.79 3.48 -29.91
C SER A 27 24.20 3.79 -30.43
N GLY A 28 25.22 3.59 -29.60
CA GLY A 28 26.63 3.83 -29.96
C GLY A 28 27.09 5.29 -30.05
N THR A 29 26.24 6.28 -29.73
CA THR A 29 26.59 7.71 -29.81
C THR A 29 27.25 8.28 -28.57
N GLY A 30 27.25 7.54 -27.46
CA GLY A 30 27.83 7.97 -26.18
C GLY A 30 26.83 8.44 -25.12
N LYS A 31 25.53 8.09 -25.24
CA LYS A 31 24.51 8.40 -24.20
C LYS A 31 24.85 7.81 -22.83
N SER A 32 24.98 6.49 -22.76
CA SER A 32 25.23 5.77 -21.51
C SER A 32 26.63 6.11 -20.97
N TYR A 33 27.59 6.35 -21.88
CA TYR A 33 28.89 6.93 -21.54
C TYR A 33 28.76 8.27 -20.79
N ALA A 34 27.98 9.21 -21.31
CA ALA A 34 27.79 10.52 -20.71
C ALA A 34 27.02 10.47 -19.40
N ALA A 35 25.97 9.65 -19.34
CA ALA A 35 25.23 9.41 -18.10
C ALA A 35 26.15 8.82 -17.02
N THR A 36 27.00 7.86 -17.39
CA THR A 36 28.01 7.30 -16.50
C THR A 36 29.03 8.35 -16.09
N LYS A 37 29.50 9.22 -17.00
CA LYS A 37 30.40 10.33 -16.64
C LYS A 37 29.76 11.27 -15.62
N VAL A 38 28.47 11.57 -15.74
CA VAL A 38 27.74 12.33 -14.70
C VAL A 38 27.70 11.56 -13.38
N ALA A 39 27.47 10.24 -13.41
CA ALA A 39 27.51 9.41 -12.22
C ALA A 39 28.89 9.40 -11.53
N GLU A 40 29.99 9.35 -12.29
CA GLU A 40 31.35 9.48 -11.75
C GLU A 40 31.54 10.80 -11.00
N GLU A 41 31.20 11.92 -11.65
CA GLU A 41 31.33 13.26 -11.04
C GLU A 41 30.47 13.40 -9.79
N PHE A 42 29.30 12.75 -9.75
CA PHE A 42 28.46 12.70 -8.55
C PHE A 42 29.12 11.90 -7.42
N LEU A 43 29.66 10.72 -7.73
CA LEU A 43 30.34 9.87 -6.75
C LEU A 43 31.61 10.52 -6.20
N GLU A 44 32.40 11.16 -7.06
CA GLU A 44 33.60 11.90 -6.68
C GLU A 44 33.26 13.08 -5.75
N ALA A 45 32.11 13.72 -5.97
CA ALA A 45 31.60 14.77 -5.08
C ALA A 45 30.90 14.24 -3.82
N GLY A 46 30.83 12.92 -3.62
CA GLY A 46 30.17 12.27 -2.48
C GLY A 46 28.63 12.27 -2.53
N ALA A 47 28.04 12.51 -3.71
CA ALA A 47 26.60 12.40 -3.88
C ALA A 47 26.15 10.93 -3.95
N GLN A 48 25.02 10.64 -3.31
CA GLN A 48 24.41 9.32 -3.34
C GLN A 48 23.67 9.10 -4.66
N LEU A 49 23.81 7.91 -5.25
CA LEU A 49 23.08 7.56 -6.47
C LEU A 49 22.57 6.11 -6.49
N VAL A 50 21.56 5.87 -7.31
CA VAL A 50 21.09 4.54 -7.70
C VAL A 50 21.05 4.46 -9.22
N TYR A 51 21.68 3.44 -9.80
CA TYR A 51 21.67 3.19 -11.24
C TYR A 51 20.77 1.98 -11.52
N VAL A 52 19.59 2.20 -12.09
CA VAL A 52 18.63 1.15 -12.47
C VAL A 52 18.95 0.68 -13.87
N ASP A 53 19.26 -0.60 -14.01
CA ASP A 53 19.90 -1.14 -15.20
C ASP A 53 19.22 -2.43 -15.69
N PRO A 54 18.38 -2.35 -16.75
CA PRO A 54 17.79 -3.51 -17.38
C PRO A 54 18.70 -4.17 -18.42
N VAL A 55 19.89 -3.64 -18.69
CA VAL A 55 20.80 -4.12 -19.75
C VAL A 55 22.02 -4.83 -19.16
N GLY A 56 22.45 -4.45 -17.95
CA GLY A 56 23.59 -5.06 -17.25
C GLY A 56 24.92 -4.39 -17.58
N ILE A 57 24.94 -3.06 -17.76
CA ILE A 57 26.13 -2.25 -18.03
C ILE A 57 26.62 -1.44 -16.81
N GLY A 58 25.79 -1.13 -15.83
CA GLY A 58 26.08 -0.22 -14.72
C GLY A 58 27.23 -0.68 -13.82
N TYR A 59 27.53 -1.98 -13.80
CA TYR A 59 28.67 -2.54 -13.05
C TYR A 59 30.02 -1.93 -13.44
N GLY A 60 30.13 -1.36 -14.66
CA GLY A 60 31.33 -0.68 -15.15
C GLY A 60 31.83 0.43 -14.21
N LEU A 61 30.94 1.05 -13.42
CA LEU A 61 31.28 2.05 -12.39
C LEU A 61 32.25 1.53 -11.33
N ARG A 62 32.35 0.21 -11.14
CA ARG A 62 33.23 -0.44 -10.15
C ARG A 62 34.59 -0.84 -10.69
N ILE A 63 34.89 -0.50 -11.94
CA ILE A 63 36.10 -0.93 -12.63
C ILE A 63 36.81 0.34 -13.13
N GLY A 64 38.14 0.39 -13.02
CA GLY A 64 38.91 1.49 -13.61
C GLY A 64 38.84 1.50 -15.14
N ALA A 65 39.08 2.64 -15.77
CA ALA A 65 39.03 2.78 -17.23
C ALA A 65 39.89 1.76 -18.00
N ASP A 66 40.99 1.30 -17.40
CA ASP A 66 41.90 0.30 -17.99
C ASP A 66 41.44 -1.17 -17.80
N GLY A 67 40.24 -1.38 -17.24
CA GLY A 67 39.72 -2.72 -16.94
C GLY A 67 40.41 -3.39 -15.74
N LYS A 68 41.13 -2.63 -14.90
CA LYS A 68 41.75 -3.14 -13.67
C LYS A 68 41.03 -2.60 -12.43
N LYS A 69 41.57 -2.96 -11.25
CA LYS A 69 41.09 -2.44 -9.96
C LYS A 69 41.11 -0.91 -10.00
N GLY A 70 39.92 -0.32 -9.85
CA GLY A 70 39.67 1.12 -9.94
C GLY A 70 38.17 1.38 -9.87
N GLY A 71 37.72 2.60 -10.16
CA GLY A 71 36.30 2.96 -10.10
C GLY A 71 35.80 3.22 -8.67
N TYR A 72 34.49 3.16 -8.46
CA TYR A 72 33.82 3.69 -7.27
C TYR A 72 33.23 2.60 -6.36
N PRO A 73 33.06 2.87 -5.05
CA PRO A 73 32.51 1.91 -4.09
C PRO A 73 30.98 1.84 -4.19
N VAL A 74 30.49 1.39 -5.35
CA VAL A 74 29.06 1.20 -5.63
C VAL A 74 28.73 -0.27 -5.43
N TYR A 75 27.63 -0.58 -4.74
CA TYR A 75 27.17 -1.96 -4.54
C TYR A 75 26.32 -2.42 -5.73
N VAL A 76 26.47 -3.67 -6.17
CA VAL A 76 25.67 -4.25 -7.26
C VAL A 76 24.68 -5.25 -6.69
N PHE A 77 23.40 -5.01 -6.95
CA PHE A 77 22.30 -5.89 -6.59
C PHE A 77 21.74 -6.53 -7.86
N GLY A 78 21.91 -7.85 -7.99
CA GLY A 78 21.50 -8.60 -9.19
C GLY A 78 22.54 -8.62 -10.32
N GLY A 79 22.22 -9.34 -11.39
CA GLY A 79 23.10 -9.56 -12.53
C GLY A 79 24.30 -10.47 -12.26
N ASP A 80 25.07 -10.73 -13.32
CA ASP A 80 26.29 -11.55 -13.30
C ASP A 80 27.41 -11.00 -12.40
N HIS A 81 27.35 -9.71 -12.08
CA HIS A 81 28.35 -8.99 -11.28
C HIS A 81 27.85 -8.60 -9.88
N ALA A 82 26.79 -9.27 -9.40
CA ALA A 82 26.18 -9.01 -8.11
C ALA A 82 27.14 -9.16 -6.93
N ASP A 83 27.12 -8.20 -5.99
CA ASP A 83 27.57 -8.44 -4.62
C ASP A 83 26.50 -9.24 -3.84
N PHE A 84 25.23 -9.03 -4.19
CA PHE A 84 24.08 -9.66 -3.57
C PHE A 84 23.07 -10.14 -4.63
N PRO A 85 22.69 -11.42 -4.61
CA PRO A 85 21.60 -11.89 -5.45
C PRO A 85 20.29 -11.23 -5.01
N VAL A 86 19.43 -10.90 -5.98
CA VAL A 86 18.12 -10.31 -5.72
C VAL A 86 17.01 -11.07 -6.44
N THR A 87 15.82 -11.01 -5.86
CA THR A 87 14.60 -11.53 -6.47
C THR A 87 13.62 -10.37 -6.72
N SER A 88 12.59 -10.59 -7.54
CA SER A 88 11.60 -9.54 -7.85
C SER A 88 10.88 -8.99 -6.62
N LYS A 89 10.84 -9.74 -5.50
CA LYS A 89 10.18 -9.35 -4.25
C LYS A 89 11.02 -8.45 -3.34
N MET A 90 12.28 -8.21 -3.69
CA MET A 90 13.22 -7.50 -2.80
C MET A 90 13.24 -5.99 -3.00
N GLY A 91 12.46 -5.43 -3.94
CA GLY A 91 12.51 -4.01 -4.31
C GLY A 91 12.40 -3.06 -3.11
N ALA A 92 11.44 -3.31 -2.20
CA ALA A 92 11.24 -2.48 -1.02
C ALA A 92 12.42 -2.54 -0.03
N VAL A 93 12.91 -3.75 0.25
CA VAL A 93 14.03 -4.01 1.17
C VAL A 93 15.33 -3.39 0.64
N ILE A 94 15.56 -3.47 -0.68
CA ILE A 94 16.72 -2.86 -1.32
C ILE A 94 16.64 -1.33 -1.24
N ALA A 95 15.46 -0.73 -1.48
CA ALA A 95 15.28 0.72 -1.32
C ALA A 95 15.55 1.18 0.13
N GLU A 96 15.08 0.43 1.11
CA GLU A 96 15.34 0.69 2.53
C GLU A 96 16.83 0.64 2.83
N THR A 97 17.50 -0.46 2.48
CA THR A 97 18.93 -0.67 2.70
C THR A 97 19.76 0.46 2.10
N ILE A 98 19.46 0.88 0.86
CA ILE A 98 20.16 1.97 0.17
C ILE A 98 20.01 3.29 0.93
N VAL A 99 18.79 3.65 1.32
CA VAL A 99 18.52 4.95 1.94
C VAL A 99 19.01 5.00 3.39
N THR A 100 18.87 3.92 4.17
CA THR A 100 19.28 3.87 5.58
C THR A 100 20.80 3.79 5.71
N SER A 101 21.46 3.00 4.85
CA SER A 101 22.92 2.83 4.87
C SER A 101 23.65 3.95 4.14
N GLY A 102 22.95 4.80 3.38
CA GLY A 102 23.54 5.92 2.63
C GLY A 102 24.49 5.48 1.51
N ILE A 103 24.30 4.27 0.97
CA ILE A 103 25.18 3.70 -0.06
C ILE A 103 24.73 4.10 -1.46
N SER A 104 25.68 4.11 -2.40
CA SER A 104 25.37 4.17 -3.83
C SER A 104 25.30 2.77 -4.41
N SER A 105 24.39 2.54 -5.37
CA SER A 105 24.13 1.17 -5.86
C SER A 105 23.75 1.10 -7.33
N VAL A 106 24.09 -0.03 -7.97
CA VAL A 106 23.54 -0.49 -9.25
C VAL A 106 22.46 -1.53 -8.93
N LEU A 107 21.28 -1.35 -9.50
CA LEU A 107 20.21 -2.35 -9.52
C LEU A 107 20.23 -2.99 -10.89
N ASP A 108 20.99 -4.07 -11.01
CA ASP A 108 21.08 -4.85 -12.23
C ASP A 108 19.92 -5.85 -12.27
N ILE A 109 18.95 -5.53 -13.12
CA ILE A 109 17.72 -6.30 -13.31
C ILE A 109 17.66 -6.90 -14.72
N SER A 110 18.82 -7.03 -15.38
CA SER A 110 18.93 -7.57 -16.74
C SER A 110 18.47 -9.03 -16.83
N ASP A 111 18.71 -9.83 -15.80
CA ASP A 111 18.27 -11.24 -15.73
C ASP A 111 16.77 -11.41 -15.45
N PHE A 112 16.08 -10.33 -15.08
CA PHE A 112 14.66 -10.40 -14.77
C PHE A 112 13.81 -10.40 -16.04
N THR A 113 12.78 -11.24 -16.07
CA THR A 113 11.68 -11.08 -17.02
C THR A 113 11.01 -9.72 -16.86
N LEU A 114 10.33 -9.21 -17.89
CA LEU A 114 9.60 -7.94 -17.83
C LEU A 114 8.62 -7.85 -16.64
N GLY A 115 7.95 -8.95 -16.30
CA GLY A 115 7.05 -9.02 -15.15
C GLY A 115 7.80 -8.91 -13.81
N GLN A 116 8.97 -9.53 -13.70
CA GLN A 116 9.84 -9.44 -12.52
C GLN A 116 10.45 -8.04 -12.36
N GLN A 117 10.91 -7.42 -13.45
CA GLN A 117 11.37 -6.03 -13.45
C GLN A 117 10.26 -5.09 -12.98
N THR A 118 9.05 -5.26 -13.54
CA THR A 118 7.87 -4.46 -13.18
C THR A 118 7.55 -4.58 -11.69
N GLU A 119 7.51 -5.80 -11.17
CA GLU A 119 7.22 -6.06 -9.77
C GLU A 119 8.29 -5.45 -8.84
N PHE A 120 9.56 -5.71 -9.12
CA PHE A 120 10.68 -5.18 -8.35
C PHE A 120 10.66 -3.65 -8.30
N LEU A 121 10.49 -3.00 -9.45
CA LEU A 121 10.53 -1.55 -9.55
C LEU A 121 9.30 -0.87 -8.97
N ILE A 122 8.13 -1.51 -8.96
CA ILE A 122 6.95 -0.99 -8.24
C ILE A 122 7.27 -0.87 -6.74
N ASP A 123 7.76 -1.96 -6.14
CA ASP A 123 8.05 -2.03 -4.71
C ASP A 123 9.21 -1.11 -4.34
N PHE A 124 10.27 -1.10 -5.15
CA PHE A 124 11.41 -0.20 -4.99
C PHE A 124 10.99 1.27 -5.05
N ALA A 125 10.25 1.68 -6.10
CA ALA A 125 9.87 3.07 -6.29
C ALA A 125 8.88 3.56 -5.23
N GLU A 126 7.98 2.71 -4.76
CA GLU A 126 7.08 3.04 -3.65
C GLU A 126 7.85 3.20 -2.33
N ALA A 127 8.70 2.23 -1.98
CA ALA A 127 9.51 2.29 -0.76
C ALA A 127 10.46 3.50 -0.75
N LEU A 128 11.19 3.73 -1.84
CA LEU A 128 12.05 4.89 -2.01
C LEU A 128 11.26 6.19 -1.77
N TRP A 129 10.08 6.33 -2.39
CA TRP A 129 9.25 7.52 -2.18
C TRP A 129 8.86 7.74 -0.72
N GLN A 130 8.48 6.69 0.00
CA GLN A 130 8.11 6.77 1.41
C GLN A 130 9.30 7.14 2.30
N LEU A 131 10.46 6.52 2.07
CA LEU A 131 11.69 6.83 2.80
C LEU A 131 12.12 8.29 2.59
N LYS A 132 12.05 8.78 1.36
CA LYS A 132 12.43 10.16 1.02
C LYS A 132 11.43 11.22 1.49
N LYS A 133 10.22 10.84 1.95
CA LYS A 133 9.34 11.77 2.70
C LYS A 133 9.97 12.22 4.02
N ARG A 134 10.64 11.28 4.70
CA ARG A 134 11.23 11.48 6.04
C ARG A 134 12.71 11.85 5.95
N ASN A 135 13.43 11.32 4.96
CA ASN A 135 14.85 11.59 4.73
C ASN A 135 15.06 12.33 3.39
N ARG A 136 15.24 13.65 3.45
CA ARG A 136 15.40 14.50 2.25
C ARG A 136 16.85 14.68 1.77
N ASN A 137 17.79 13.86 2.24
CA ASN A 137 19.18 13.91 1.74
C ASN A 137 19.22 13.74 0.20
N PRO A 138 20.12 14.39 -0.54
CA PRO A 138 20.16 14.22 -1.98
C PRO A 138 20.48 12.78 -2.41
N LEU A 139 19.66 12.22 -3.31
CA LEU A 139 19.88 10.94 -3.99
C LEU A 139 19.51 11.11 -5.46
N HIS A 140 20.36 10.68 -6.38
CA HIS A 140 20.06 10.72 -7.82
C HIS A 140 19.77 9.33 -8.38
N VAL A 141 18.69 9.16 -9.13
CA VAL A 141 18.38 7.88 -9.78
C VAL A 141 18.65 7.95 -11.29
N PHE A 142 19.52 7.09 -11.81
CA PHE A 142 19.73 6.91 -13.24
C PHE A 142 18.82 5.78 -13.72
N TRP A 143 18.00 6.06 -14.72
CA TRP A 143 17.06 5.13 -15.33
C TRP A 143 17.57 4.76 -16.72
N GLU A 144 18.37 3.71 -16.82
CA GLU A 144 18.82 3.16 -18.10
C GLU A 144 17.63 2.56 -18.86
N GLU A 145 17.60 2.78 -20.17
CA GLU A 145 16.47 2.45 -21.04
C GLU A 145 15.11 2.79 -20.44
N CYS A 146 14.97 4.02 -19.95
CA CYS A 146 13.82 4.45 -19.17
C CYS A 146 12.48 4.30 -19.91
N HIS A 147 12.50 4.25 -21.25
CA HIS A 147 11.31 4.03 -22.06
C HIS A 147 10.59 2.71 -21.74
N LEU A 148 11.29 1.71 -21.18
CA LEU A 148 10.70 0.46 -20.69
C LEU A 148 9.80 0.67 -19.47
N PHE A 149 10.10 1.65 -18.62
CA PHE A 149 9.43 1.86 -17.34
C PHE A 149 8.48 3.06 -17.33
N ILE A 150 8.74 4.03 -18.21
CA ILE A 150 7.91 5.22 -18.38
C ILE A 150 7.45 5.40 -19.84
N PRO A 151 6.75 4.41 -20.43
CA PRO A 151 6.28 4.50 -21.80
C PRO A 151 5.27 5.63 -21.98
N GLN A 152 5.28 6.27 -23.16
CA GLN A 152 4.31 7.28 -23.56
C GLN A 152 2.92 6.67 -23.80
N ASP A 153 2.89 5.49 -24.42
CA ASP A 153 1.65 4.75 -24.63
C ASP A 153 1.23 4.08 -23.32
N ARG A 154 -0.08 4.15 -23.02
CA ARG A 154 -0.62 3.56 -21.80
C ARG A 154 -0.49 2.05 -21.87
N ALA A 155 0.19 1.47 -20.90
CA ALA A 155 0.28 0.03 -20.79
C ALA A 155 -1.13 -0.56 -20.52
N PRO A 156 -1.57 -1.58 -21.28
CA PRO A 156 -2.87 -2.22 -21.06
C PRO A 156 -2.90 -3.04 -19.76
N GLU A 157 -1.73 -3.43 -19.24
CA GLU A 157 -1.59 -4.21 -18.02
C GLU A 157 -1.62 -3.32 -16.76
N PRO A 158 -2.44 -3.65 -15.73
CA PRO A 158 -2.54 -2.86 -14.49
C PRO A 158 -1.22 -2.66 -13.73
N LYS A 159 -0.33 -3.66 -13.74
CA LYS A 159 0.98 -3.54 -13.08
C LYS A 159 1.89 -2.55 -13.80
N ALA A 160 1.99 -2.62 -15.12
CA ALA A 160 2.75 -1.66 -15.90
C ALA A 160 2.22 -0.22 -15.75
N ALA A 161 0.89 -0.03 -15.66
CA ALA A 161 0.30 1.28 -15.34
C ALA A 161 0.69 1.76 -13.92
N THR A 162 0.76 0.84 -12.96
CA THR A 162 1.21 1.13 -11.58
C THR A 162 2.69 1.53 -11.56
N LEU A 163 3.55 0.79 -12.27
CA LEU A 163 4.97 1.10 -12.42
C LEU A 163 5.18 2.51 -12.97
N LEU A 164 4.54 2.82 -14.10
CA LEU A 164 4.56 4.14 -14.72
C LEU A 164 4.18 5.22 -13.70
N ASN A 165 3.09 5.03 -12.95
CA ASN A 165 2.66 6.00 -11.95
C ASN A 165 3.73 6.24 -10.85
N ARG A 166 4.39 5.18 -10.38
CA ARG A 166 5.41 5.28 -9.32
C ARG A 166 6.68 5.99 -9.79
N ILE A 167 7.19 5.62 -10.95
CA ILE A 167 8.40 6.22 -11.51
C ILE A 167 8.13 7.65 -11.99
N GLU A 168 6.99 7.90 -12.65
CA GLU A 168 6.59 9.26 -13.03
C GLU A 168 6.54 10.19 -11.81
N ARG A 169 6.01 9.71 -10.67
CA ARG A 169 5.97 10.47 -9.42
C ARG A 169 7.36 10.80 -8.88
N LEU A 170 8.29 9.84 -8.91
CA LEU A 170 9.68 10.05 -8.52
C LEU A 170 10.34 11.10 -9.42
N ILE A 171 10.23 10.95 -10.74
CA ILE A 171 10.84 11.88 -11.68
C ILE A 171 10.23 13.28 -11.49
N ARG A 172 8.90 13.41 -11.54
CA ARG A 172 8.24 14.73 -11.57
C ARG A 172 8.26 15.47 -10.24
N ILE A 173 8.15 14.79 -9.12
CA ILE A 173 7.96 15.45 -7.80
C ILE A 173 9.13 15.14 -6.84
N GLY A 174 9.99 14.17 -7.19
CA GLY A 174 11.10 13.72 -6.35
C GLY A 174 12.06 14.82 -5.91
N ARG A 175 12.27 15.86 -6.73
CA ARG A 175 13.13 17.00 -6.38
C ARG A 175 12.79 17.63 -5.02
N GLN A 176 11.50 17.77 -4.69
CA GLN A 176 11.06 18.32 -3.39
C GLN A 176 11.41 17.42 -2.19
N ARG A 177 11.77 16.16 -2.47
CA ARG A 177 12.14 15.11 -1.52
C ARG A 177 13.64 14.78 -1.58
N GLY A 178 14.43 15.58 -2.30
CA GLY A 178 15.86 15.33 -2.51
C GLY A 178 16.17 14.25 -3.55
N VAL A 179 15.20 13.87 -4.39
CA VAL A 179 15.42 12.85 -5.43
C VAL A 179 15.58 13.51 -6.81
N GLY A 180 16.78 13.43 -7.38
CA GLY A 180 17.03 13.75 -8.79
C GLY A 180 16.82 12.54 -9.70
N SER A 181 16.74 12.75 -11.01
CA SER A 181 16.57 11.65 -11.97
C SER A 181 17.22 11.90 -13.31
N SER A 182 17.95 10.92 -13.81
CA SER A 182 18.47 10.88 -15.18
C SER A 182 17.67 9.87 -16.00
N MET A 183 17.07 10.34 -17.09
CA MET A 183 16.34 9.52 -18.06
C MET A 183 17.25 9.22 -19.23
N ILE A 184 17.58 7.96 -19.47
CA ILE A 184 18.52 7.54 -20.52
C ILE A 184 17.74 6.67 -21.49
N SER A 185 17.68 7.05 -22.76
CA SER A 185 16.92 6.29 -23.75
C SER A 185 17.34 6.62 -25.16
N GLN A 186 17.26 5.61 -26.03
CA GLN A 186 17.39 5.78 -27.47
C GLN A 186 16.08 6.09 -28.21
N PHE A 187 14.95 5.98 -27.53
CA PHE A 187 13.62 6.22 -28.09
C PHE A 187 12.93 7.40 -27.38
N PRO A 188 13.36 8.65 -27.59
CA PRO A 188 12.78 9.84 -26.94
C PRO A 188 11.27 9.97 -27.15
N GLN A 189 10.77 9.58 -28.33
CA GLN A 189 9.36 9.56 -28.68
C GLN A 189 8.51 8.62 -27.83
N SER A 190 9.13 7.58 -27.28
CA SER A 190 8.47 6.55 -26.47
C SER A 190 8.49 6.87 -24.98
N ILE A 191 9.13 7.97 -24.56
CA ILE A 191 9.17 8.40 -23.16
C ILE A 191 7.92 9.22 -22.83
N HIS A 192 7.33 8.96 -21.67
CA HIS A 192 6.19 9.73 -21.19
C HIS A 192 6.51 11.24 -21.15
N LYS A 193 5.77 12.06 -21.92
CA LYS A 193 6.01 13.51 -22.08
C LYS A 193 6.01 14.28 -20.76
N ARG A 194 5.13 13.93 -19.81
CA ARG A 194 5.14 14.49 -18.45
C ARG A 194 6.46 14.30 -17.68
N CYS A 195 7.27 13.31 -18.02
CA CYS A 195 8.62 13.14 -17.48
C CYS A 195 9.62 13.98 -18.29
N LEU A 196 9.68 13.74 -19.61
CA LEU A 196 10.69 14.34 -20.49
C LEU A 196 10.60 15.88 -20.54
N ASN A 197 9.40 16.45 -20.66
CA ASN A 197 9.20 17.90 -20.72
C ASN A 197 9.58 18.63 -19.43
N ASN A 198 9.78 17.90 -18.32
CA ASN A 198 10.24 18.46 -17.05
C ASN A 198 11.74 18.29 -16.82
N ALA A 199 12.48 17.70 -17.78
CA ALA A 199 13.94 17.70 -17.76
C ALA A 199 14.44 19.16 -17.66
N GLU A 200 15.40 19.39 -16.77
CA GLU A 200 16.04 20.69 -16.60
C GLU A 200 17.30 20.79 -17.48
N VAL A 201 17.96 19.67 -17.72
CA VAL A 201 19.12 19.55 -18.59
C VAL A 201 18.90 18.39 -19.57
N VAL A 202 19.18 18.60 -20.85
CA VAL A 202 19.12 17.56 -21.88
C VAL A 202 20.45 17.49 -22.61
N PHE A 203 20.98 16.27 -22.73
CA PHE A 203 22.09 15.89 -23.59
C PHE A 203 21.52 15.15 -24.80
N ALA A 204 21.47 15.83 -25.95
CA ALA A 204 20.98 15.26 -27.20
C ALA A 204 22.16 14.86 -28.08
N PHE A 205 22.36 13.56 -28.23
CA PHE A 205 23.37 12.93 -29.07
C PHE A 205 22.82 12.69 -30.48
N ALA A 206 23.65 12.12 -31.35
CA ALA A 206 23.29 11.95 -32.75
C ALA A 206 22.00 11.13 -32.94
N CYS A 207 21.15 11.58 -33.87
CA CYS A 207 19.88 10.93 -34.22
C CYS A 207 19.59 11.07 -35.72
N SER A 208 19.34 9.94 -36.39
CA SER A 208 19.07 9.88 -37.84
C SER A 208 17.61 9.62 -38.16
N ALA A 209 16.82 9.04 -37.26
CA ALA A 209 15.41 8.78 -37.51
C ALA A 209 14.58 10.07 -37.36
N LYS A 210 13.67 10.31 -38.32
CA LYS A 210 12.81 11.51 -38.34
C LYS A 210 11.99 11.68 -37.06
N HIS A 211 11.42 10.59 -36.53
CA HIS A 211 10.58 10.62 -35.34
C HIS A 211 11.36 10.98 -34.07
N GLU A 212 12.59 10.46 -33.92
CA GLU A 212 13.47 10.77 -32.80
C GLU A 212 13.90 12.23 -32.82
N ARG A 213 14.37 12.70 -34.00
CA ARG A 213 14.76 14.10 -34.18
C ARG A 213 13.62 15.06 -33.88
N LYS A 214 12.40 14.73 -34.33
CA LYS A 214 11.22 15.53 -34.06
C LYS A 214 10.93 15.59 -32.55
N ALA A 215 10.94 14.45 -31.86
CA ALA A 215 10.68 14.40 -30.41
C ALA A 215 11.72 15.20 -29.61
N ILE A 216 13.00 15.13 -30.00
CA ILE A 216 14.07 15.94 -29.39
C ILE A 216 13.81 17.42 -29.70
N SER A 217 13.64 17.79 -30.97
CA SER A 217 13.48 19.19 -31.40
C SER A 217 12.26 19.86 -30.74
N GLU A 218 11.12 19.16 -30.63
CA GLU A 218 9.93 19.65 -29.91
C GLU A 218 10.24 20.05 -28.46
N TRP A 219 11.11 19.30 -27.78
CA TRP A 219 11.55 19.66 -26.44
C TRP A 219 12.39 20.93 -26.45
N PHE A 220 13.34 21.09 -27.37
CA PHE A 220 14.19 22.27 -27.46
C PHE A 220 13.38 23.54 -27.80
N ASP A 221 12.50 23.46 -28.79
CA ASP A 221 11.62 24.57 -29.20
C ASP A 221 10.76 25.08 -28.04
N SER A 222 10.39 24.18 -27.11
CA SER A 222 9.57 24.51 -25.95
C SER A 222 10.36 25.06 -24.75
N ASN A 223 11.69 24.88 -24.72
CA ASN A 223 12.49 25.07 -23.49
C ASN A 223 13.74 25.93 -23.67
N VAL A 224 14.09 26.34 -24.89
CA VAL A 224 15.26 27.17 -25.18
C VAL A 224 14.79 28.40 -25.96
N SER A 225 15.34 29.58 -25.66
CA SER A 225 14.97 30.83 -26.34
C SER A 225 15.51 30.95 -27.76
N GLU A 226 16.69 30.38 -28.02
CA GLU A 226 17.31 30.33 -29.35
C GLU A 226 17.76 28.88 -29.62
N ALA A 227 17.02 28.19 -30.49
CA ALA A 227 17.32 26.82 -30.92
C ALA A 227 18.21 26.79 -32.18
N ARG A 228 19.12 27.77 -32.29
CA ARG A 228 20.10 27.90 -33.37
C ARG A 228 21.46 28.18 -32.80
N PHE A 229 22.49 27.61 -33.41
CA PHE A 229 23.88 27.81 -33.02
C PHE A 229 24.78 27.63 -34.24
N ASP A 230 26.02 28.10 -34.12
CA ASP A 230 27.05 27.86 -35.13
C ASP A 230 27.64 26.45 -34.92
N PHE A 231 27.73 25.66 -35.99
CA PHE A 231 28.21 24.27 -35.93
C PHE A 231 29.04 23.92 -37.18
N HIS A 232 30.28 23.48 -36.98
CA HIS A 232 31.23 23.04 -38.04
C HIS A 232 31.21 23.94 -39.30
N ASN A 233 31.37 25.26 -39.10
CA ASN A 233 31.42 26.32 -40.12
C ASN A 233 30.07 26.72 -40.75
N GLU A 234 28.96 26.13 -40.33
CA GLU A 234 27.61 26.58 -40.68
C GLU A 234 27.04 27.44 -39.57
N ARG A 235 26.47 28.60 -39.94
CA ARG A 235 25.75 29.46 -39.00
C ARG A 235 24.27 29.12 -38.98
N ASP A 236 23.61 29.40 -37.87
CA ASP A 236 22.15 29.31 -37.71
C ASP A 236 21.55 27.91 -37.98
N ILE A 237 22.29 26.83 -37.70
CA ILE A 237 21.75 25.47 -37.86
C ILE A 237 20.67 25.21 -36.81
N THR A 238 19.57 24.55 -37.22
CA THR A 238 18.53 24.12 -36.28
C THR A 238 18.98 22.88 -35.51
N ILE A 239 18.37 22.64 -34.35
CA ILE A 239 18.55 21.39 -33.60
C ILE A 239 18.35 20.16 -34.50
N GLU A 240 17.25 20.11 -35.25
CA GLU A 240 16.96 18.99 -36.16
C GLU A 240 18.06 18.80 -37.23
N GLY A 241 18.62 19.88 -37.77
CA GLY A 241 19.69 19.83 -38.76
C GLY A 241 21.04 19.39 -38.18
N ALA A 242 21.30 19.72 -36.93
CA ALA A 242 22.56 19.39 -36.24
C ALA A 242 22.61 17.94 -35.75
N LEU A 243 21.48 17.38 -35.28
CA LEU A 243 21.44 16.04 -34.68
C LEU A 243 22.08 14.92 -35.55
N PRO A 244 21.86 14.82 -36.87
CA PRO A 244 22.49 13.77 -37.69
C PRO A 244 24.01 13.92 -37.85
N ARG A 245 24.58 15.09 -37.51
CA ARG A 245 25.96 15.47 -37.82
C ARG A 245 26.88 15.42 -36.62
N LEU A 246 26.35 15.15 -35.44
CA LEU A 246 27.12 15.01 -34.21
C LEU A 246 28.00 13.75 -34.27
N GLU A 247 29.28 13.90 -33.95
CA GLU A 247 30.20 12.76 -33.81
C GLU A 247 29.95 12.01 -32.49
N THR A 248 30.42 10.76 -32.40
CA THR A 248 30.41 10.01 -31.14
C THR A 248 31.10 10.81 -30.02
N GLY A 249 30.43 10.92 -28.87
CA GLY A 249 30.89 11.71 -27.73
C GLY A 249 30.61 13.21 -27.83
N GLN A 250 30.07 13.73 -28.94
CA GLN A 250 29.47 15.06 -29.01
C GLN A 250 27.97 15.01 -28.75
N CYS A 251 27.46 16.07 -28.11
CA CYS A 251 26.03 16.26 -27.93
C CYS A 251 25.67 17.75 -27.89
N ILE A 252 24.42 18.05 -28.18
CA ILE A 252 23.83 19.35 -27.86
C ILE A 252 23.36 19.28 -26.40
N LEU A 253 23.96 20.10 -25.54
CA LEU A 253 23.56 20.28 -24.15
C LEU A 253 22.69 21.51 -24.04
N ALA A 254 21.45 21.33 -23.60
CA ALA A 254 20.58 22.44 -23.26
C ALA A 254 20.12 22.40 -21.82
N SER A 255 19.91 23.59 -21.23
CA SER A 255 19.29 23.74 -19.93
C SER A 255 18.33 24.92 -19.92
N ARG A 256 17.12 24.68 -19.39
CA ARG A 256 16.02 25.64 -19.45
C ARG A 256 16.20 26.81 -18.50
N ARG A 257 16.26 26.55 -17.20
CA ARG A 257 16.21 27.56 -16.13
C ARG A 257 17.50 27.65 -15.36
N LEU A 258 18.19 26.53 -15.20
CA LEU A 258 19.35 26.39 -14.33
C LEU A 258 20.58 27.07 -14.93
N LEU A 259 20.86 26.81 -16.20
CA LEU A 259 22.01 27.38 -16.90
C LEU A 259 21.64 28.32 -18.05
N LYS A 260 20.43 28.19 -18.63
CA LYS A 260 19.98 28.96 -19.80
C LYS A 260 20.98 28.90 -20.94
N VAL A 261 21.42 27.68 -21.27
CA VAL A 261 22.46 27.41 -22.26
C VAL A 261 21.93 26.41 -23.28
N CYS A 262 22.43 26.50 -24.51
CA CYS A 262 22.23 25.53 -25.58
C CYS A 262 23.52 25.49 -26.39
N GLU A 263 24.35 24.48 -26.15
CA GLU A 263 25.72 24.42 -26.65
C GLU A 263 26.04 23.04 -27.19
N VAL A 264 26.79 22.99 -28.29
CA VAL A 264 27.43 21.75 -28.70
C VAL A 264 28.69 21.54 -27.88
N VAL A 265 28.69 20.46 -27.11
CA VAL A 265 29.75 20.07 -26.19
C VAL A 265 30.28 18.69 -26.54
N ARG A 266 31.51 18.41 -26.08
CA ARG A 266 32.09 17.07 -26.10
C ARG A 266 32.19 16.55 -24.66
N VAL A 267 31.68 15.35 -24.44
CA VAL A 267 31.74 14.69 -23.13
C VAL A 267 33.20 14.36 -22.80
N HIS A 268 33.61 14.64 -21.58
CA HIS A 268 34.96 14.34 -21.12
C HIS A 268 35.17 12.86 -20.90
N ALA A 269 36.44 12.44 -20.94
CA ALA A 269 36.80 11.05 -20.69
C ALA A 269 36.32 10.59 -19.31
N LYS A 270 35.73 9.39 -19.26
CA LYS A 270 35.39 8.67 -18.04
C LYS A 270 36.64 8.03 -17.41
N CYS A 271 36.62 7.85 -16.10
CA CYS A 271 37.68 7.19 -15.34
C CYS A 271 37.35 5.73 -14.97
N THR A 272 36.13 5.30 -15.24
CA THR A 272 35.64 3.93 -15.08
C THR A 272 35.64 3.17 -16.40
N PHE A 273 35.43 1.86 -16.36
CA PHE A 273 35.36 0.99 -17.53
C PHE A 273 34.09 1.23 -18.35
N ASP A 274 34.20 1.27 -19.68
CA ASP A 274 33.05 1.30 -20.57
C ASP A 274 32.51 -0.09 -20.90
N SER A 275 31.50 -0.48 -20.14
CA SER A 275 30.70 -1.70 -20.30
C SER A 275 29.53 -1.54 -21.28
N SER A 276 29.31 -0.34 -21.81
CA SER A 276 28.26 -0.08 -22.80
C SER A 276 28.70 -0.30 -24.25
N ASP A 277 29.99 -0.54 -24.48
CA ASP A 277 30.55 -0.90 -25.78
C ASP A 277 29.94 -2.20 -26.31
N THR A 278 29.30 -2.14 -27.48
CA THR A 278 28.77 -3.31 -28.16
C THR A 278 29.90 -4.32 -28.46
N PRO A 279 29.74 -5.62 -28.15
CA PRO A 279 30.73 -6.63 -28.51
C PRO A 279 31.03 -6.66 -30.01
N GLU A 280 32.30 -6.60 -30.40
CA GLU A 280 32.72 -6.71 -31.79
C GLU A 280 32.78 -8.19 -32.25
N PHE A 281 32.37 -8.45 -33.49
CA PHE A 281 32.46 -9.80 -34.08
C PHE A 281 33.93 -10.24 -34.19
N GLY A 282 34.27 -11.37 -33.55
CA GLY A 282 35.66 -11.86 -33.46
C GLY A 282 36.52 -11.18 -32.39
N GLY A 283 35.95 -10.25 -31.62
CA GLY A 283 36.60 -9.64 -30.46
C GLY A 283 36.82 -10.67 -29.36
N LYS A 284 37.98 -10.62 -28.70
CA LYS A 284 38.20 -11.40 -27.47
C LYS A 284 37.23 -10.87 -26.40
N THR A 285 36.48 -11.75 -25.75
CA THR A 285 35.71 -11.39 -24.54
C THR A 285 36.67 -10.70 -23.57
N LYS A 286 36.46 -9.40 -23.31
CA LYS A 286 37.30 -8.66 -22.34
C LYS A 286 37.21 -9.44 -21.02
N ARG A 287 38.35 -9.97 -20.53
CA ARG A 287 38.41 -10.76 -19.27
C ARG A 287 37.64 -10.00 -18.20
N THR A 288 36.79 -10.69 -17.45
CA THR A 288 36.01 -10.12 -16.34
C THR A 288 36.93 -9.27 -15.46
N PRO A 289 36.79 -7.94 -15.51
CA PRO A 289 37.69 -7.04 -14.78
C PRO A 289 37.59 -7.24 -13.28
N ALA A 290 38.67 -6.90 -12.55
CA ALA A 290 38.64 -6.95 -11.09
C ALA A 290 37.82 -5.77 -10.53
N LEU A 291 36.60 -6.06 -10.06
CA LEU A 291 35.71 -5.10 -9.40
C LEU A 291 36.37 -4.49 -8.15
N ARG A 292 36.15 -3.20 -7.90
CA ARG A 292 36.51 -2.55 -6.63
C ARG A 292 35.77 -3.22 -5.47
N THR A 293 36.52 -3.59 -4.44
CA THR A 293 35.96 -4.20 -3.22
C THR A 293 35.08 -3.22 -2.48
N VAL A 294 33.93 -3.70 -2.01
CA VAL A 294 33.00 -3.00 -1.12
C VAL A 294 32.86 -3.80 0.18
N ASP A 295 32.36 -3.17 1.25
CA ASP A 295 32.20 -3.83 2.55
C ASP A 295 30.91 -4.65 2.58
N VAL A 296 30.96 -5.82 1.94
CA VAL A 296 29.83 -6.74 1.81
C VAL A 296 29.36 -7.23 3.18
N GLU A 297 30.26 -7.48 4.13
CA GLU A 297 29.90 -7.99 5.46
C GLU A 297 29.11 -6.97 6.27
N LYS A 298 29.54 -5.70 6.27
CA LYS A 298 28.75 -4.63 6.90
C LYS A 298 27.37 -4.50 6.27
N LEU A 299 27.27 -4.62 4.94
CA LEU A 299 26.00 -4.46 4.25
C LEU A 299 25.08 -5.68 4.39
N LYS A 300 25.63 -6.89 4.54
CA LYS A 300 24.85 -8.09 4.90
C LYS A 300 24.05 -7.86 6.18
N GLY A 301 24.68 -7.30 7.21
CA GLY A 301 23.99 -6.97 8.46
C GLY A 301 22.80 -6.03 8.24
N ALA A 302 23.02 -4.91 7.53
CA ALA A 302 21.96 -3.95 7.23
C ALA A 302 20.83 -4.54 6.36
N LEU A 303 21.18 -5.39 5.39
CA LEU A 303 20.21 -6.08 4.53
C LEU A 303 19.40 -7.10 5.32
N THR A 304 20.03 -7.86 6.23
CA THR A 304 19.34 -8.78 7.15
C THR A 304 18.42 -8.01 8.08
N GLU A 305 18.85 -6.90 8.66
CA GLU A 305 18.00 -6.04 9.49
C GLU A 305 16.80 -5.51 8.71
N ALA A 306 17.00 -5.04 7.47
CA ALA A 306 15.91 -4.58 6.61
C ALA A 306 14.94 -5.73 6.24
N LEU A 307 15.46 -6.93 5.98
CA LEU A 307 14.63 -8.12 5.73
C LEU A 307 13.82 -8.51 6.97
N GLU A 308 14.42 -8.53 8.15
CA GLU A 308 13.72 -8.85 9.40
C GLU A 308 12.71 -7.76 9.77
N ALA A 309 13.03 -6.49 9.57
CA ALA A 309 12.08 -5.38 9.73
C ALA A 309 10.91 -5.48 8.75
N ALA A 310 11.17 -5.86 7.49
CA ALA A 310 10.13 -6.08 6.49
C ALA A 310 9.23 -7.27 6.87
N LYS A 311 9.80 -8.39 7.33
CA LYS A 311 9.04 -9.56 7.84
C LYS A 311 8.22 -9.21 9.09
N ALA A 312 8.82 -8.48 10.04
CA ALA A 312 8.15 -8.06 11.27
C ALA A 312 6.97 -7.11 11.00
N ASN A 313 7.04 -6.35 9.90
CA ASN A 313 5.97 -5.46 9.47
C ASN A 313 5.08 -6.07 8.37
N ASP A 314 5.30 -7.33 7.99
CA ASP A 314 4.50 -8.02 6.99
C ASP A 314 3.10 -8.31 7.58
N PRO A 315 2.02 -7.71 7.03
CA PRO A 315 0.69 -7.87 7.59
C PRO A 315 0.18 -9.31 7.58
N LYS A 316 0.69 -10.17 6.69
CA LYS A 316 0.32 -11.58 6.61
C LYS A 316 1.02 -12.38 7.70
N LEU A 317 2.34 -12.23 7.85
CA LEU A 317 3.09 -12.88 8.92
C LEU A 317 2.61 -12.43 10.31
N LEU A 318 2.33 -11.14 10.48
CA LEU A 318 1.74 -10.61 11.72
C LEU A 318 0.36 -11.19 12.01
N ARG A 319 -0.47 -11.46 10.99
CA ARG A 319 -1.77 -12.12 11.18
C ARG A 319 -1.60 -13.58 11.58
N GLU A 320 -0.70 -14.30 10.92
CA GLU A 320 -0.39 -15.71 11.22
C GLU A 320 0.17 -15.87 12.63
N GLU A 321 1.11 -15.02 13.02
CA GLU A 321 1.70 -15.02 14.37
C GLU A 321 0.69 -14.61 15.44
N ASN A 322 -0.18 -13.62 15.16
CA ASN A 322 -1.29 -13.28 16.05
C ASN A 322 -2.24 -14.46 16.27
N GLU A 323 -2.55 -15.23 15.23
CA GLU A 323 -3.38 -16.44 15.38
C GLU A 323 -2.66 -17.53 16.18
N ARG A 324 -1.35 -17.74 15.95
CA ARG A 324 -0.53 -18.68 16.72
C ARG A 324 -0.49 -18.32 18.21
N LEU A 325 -0.14 -17.07 18.53
CA LEU A 325 -0.07 -16.56 19.90
C LEU A 325 -1.43 -16.61 20.61
N LYS A 326 -2.53 -16.30 19.91
CA LYS A 326 -3.89 -16.51 20.45
C LYS A 326 -4.15 -17.98 20.79
N GLY A 327 -3.70 -18.91 19.95
CA GLY A 327 -3.80 -20.35 20.20
C GLY A 327 -2.99 -20.81 21.41
N GLU A 328 -1.76 -20.33 21.57
CA GLU A 328 -0.91 -20.63 22.73
C GLU A 328 -1.47 -20.03 24.02
N LEU A 329 -1.92 -18.77 23.96
CA LEU A 329 -2.58 -18.11 25.07
C LEU A 329 -3.84 -18.86 25.49
N ALA A 330 -4.63 -19.38 24.54
CA ALA A 330 -5.80 -20.21 24.83
C ALA A 330 -5.42 -21.53 25.55
N LYS A 331 -4.31 -22.18 25.16
CA LYS A 331 -3.81 -23.38 25.83
C LYS A 331 -3.33 -23.10 27.26
N VAL A 332 -2.59 -22.01 27.46
CA VAL A 332 -2.12 -21.59 28.80
C VAL A 332 -3.30 -21.22 29.69
N LEU A 333 -4.28 -20.47 29.17
CA LEU A 333 -5.50 -20.14 29.91
C LEU A 333 -6.31 -21.40 30.23
N HIS A 334 -6.39 -22.37 29.31
CA HIS A 334 -7.09 -23.63 29.55
C HIS A 334 -6.40 -24.47 30.64
N ALA A 335 -5.07 -24.58 30.60
CA ALA A 335 -4.29 -25.26 31.63
C ALA A 335 -4.48 -24.59 33.01
N LYS A 336 -4.37 -23.25 33.06
CA LYS A 336 -4.56 -22.48 34.30
C LYS A 336 -5.99 -22.61 34.87
N THR A 337 -6.99 -22.68 34.00
CA THR A 337 -8.41 -22.90 34.37
C THR A 337 -8.67 -24.32 34.86
N GLN A 338 -7.97 -25.32 34.32
CA GLN A 338 -8.07 -26.70 34.81
C GLN A 338 -7.40 -26.86 36.18
N THR A 339 -6.26 -26.21 36.43
CA THR A 339 -5.58 -26.21 37.73
C THR A 339 -6.45 -25.57 38.81
N THR A 340 -7.00 -24.37 38.59
CA THR A 340 -7.89 -23.71 39.57
C THR A 340 -9.21 -24.45 39.77
N ARG A 341 -9.73 -25.14 38.73
CA ARG A 341 -10.93 -25.98 38.85
C ARG A 341 -10.67 -27.27 39.63
N ALA A 342 -9.49 -27.87 39.53
CA ALA A 342 -9.12 -29.04 40.32
C ALA A 342 -8.96 -28.70 41.82
N GLU A 343 -8.46 -27.51 42.14
CA GLU A 343 -8.31 -27.01 43.53
C GLU A 343 -9.66 -26.61 44.17
N ALA A 344 -10.65 -26.15 43.38
CA ALA A 344 -11.95 -25.68 43.89
C ALA A 344 -13.01 -26.80 44.11
N VAL A 345 -12.82 -28.00 43.53
CA VAL A 345 -13.80 -29.10 43.62
C VAL A 345 -13.97 -29.67 45.04
N PRO A 346 -12.91 -29.90 45.83
CA PRO A 346 -13.06 -30.43 47.20
C PRO A 346 -13.78 -29.45 48.14
N GLU A 347 -13.51 -28.15 48.01
CA GLU A 347 -14.09 -27.10 48.85
C GLU A 347 -15.60 -26.92 48.55
N TYR A 348 -15.99 -27.00 47.28
CA TYR A 348 -17.38 -26.94 46.87
C TYR A 348 -18.20 -28.17 47.32
N ILE A 349 -17.61 -29.38 47.25
CA ILE A 349 -18.24 -30.61 47.75
C ILE A 349 -18.47 -30.53 49.26
N ALA A 350 -17.48 -30.05 50.03
CA ALA A 350 -17.61 -29.86 51.47
C ALA A 350 -18.69 -28.82 51.83
N LEU A 351 -18.84 -27.78 51.01
CA LEU A 351 -19.87 -26.75 51.19
C LEU A 351 -21.28 -27.29 50.87
N GLN A 352 -21.42 -28.12 49.83
CA GLN A 352 -22.68 -28.80 49.50
C GLN A 352 -23.14 -29.75 50.61
N ASP A 353 -22.23 -30.55 51.15
CA ASP A 353 -22.51 -31.45 52.28
C ASP A 353 -22.99 -30.67 53.52
N LYS A 354 -22.38 -29.52 53.78
CA LYS A 354 -22.77 -28.62 54.88
C LYS A 354 -24.13 -27.98 54.62
N TYR A 355 -24.41 -27.59 53.37
CA TYR A 355 -25.70 -27.05 52.96
C TYR A 355 -26.83 -28.08 53.04
N GLU A 356 -26.61 -29.33 52.64
CA GLU A 356 -27.60 -30.41 52.75
C GLU A 356 -27.92 -30.76 54.21
N LYS A 357 -26.90 -30.82 55.08
CA LYS A 357 -27.10 -31.01 56.52
C LYS A 357 -27.92 -29.87 57.13
N LEU A 358 -27.63 -28.62 56.75
CA LEU A 358 -28.37 -27.44 57.20
C LEU A 358 -29.81 -27.43 56.68
N ARG A 359 -30.01 -27.81 55.41
CA ARG A 359 -31.33 -27.95 54.78
C ARG A 359 -32.17 -29.04 55.46
N ALA A 360 -31.58 -30.18 55.78
CA ALA A 360 -32.27 -31.26 56.50
C ALA A 360 -32.67 -30.85 57.92
N SER A 361 -31.81 -30.07 58.61
CA SER A 361 -32.13 -29.48 59.92
C SER A 361 -33.30 -28.51 59.84
N LYS A 362 -33.24 -27.55 58.91
CA LYS A 362 -34.31 -26.57 58.69
C LYS A 362 -35.61 -27.22 58.20
N ALA A 363 -35.54 -28.28 57.40
CA ALA A 363 -36.72 -29.04 56.98
C ALA A 363 -37.42 -29.74 58.16
N LYS A 364 -36.66 -30.25 59.14
CA LYS A 364 -37.23 -30.81 60.39
C LYS A 364 -37.85 -29.74 61.29
N GLU A 365 -37.25 -28.55 61.38
CA GLU A 365 -37.83 -27.41 62.10
C GLU A 365 -39.11 -26.91 61.40
N MET A 366 -39.09 -26.80 60.07
CA MET A 366 -40.23 -26.43 59.26
C MET A 366 -41.35 -27.46 59.36
N GLN A 367 -41.06 -28.77 59.36
CA GLN A 367 -42.06 -29.83 59.56
C GLN A 367 -42.72 -29.79 60.94
N ARG A 368 -42.00 -29.35 61.98
CA ARG A 368 -42.58 -29.12 63.31
C ARG A 368 -43.49 -27.89 63.33
N ALA A 369 -43.13 -26.83 62.60
CA ALA A 369 -43.95 -25.63 62.44
C ALA A 369 -45.21 -25.89 61.58
N VAL A 370 -45.09 -26.70 60.53
CA VAL A 370 -46.18 -27.05 59.58
C VAL A 370 -47.19 -28.04 60.19
N ARG A 371 -46.82 -28.85 61.19
CA ARG A 371 -47.79 -29.68 61.94
C ARG A 371 -48.77 -28.86 62.81
N GLY A 372 -48.49 -27.58 63.04
CA GLY A 372 -49.32 -26.67 63.84
C GLY A 372 -50.25 -25.76 63.03
N LEU A 373 -50.14 -25.73 61.71
CA LEU A 373 -50.91 -24.85 60.83
C LEU A 373 -51.56 -25.68 59.72
N ASP A 374 -52.86 -25.94 59.93
CA ASP A 374 -53.90 -26.21 58.93
C ASP A 374 -53.67 -27.38 57.93
N LYS A 375 -54.45 -28.47 57.98
CA LYS A 375 -55.81 -28.55 57.39
C LYS A 375 -55.89 -27.80 56.06
N SER A 376 -56.30 -28.53 55.03
CA SER A 376 -56.71 -28.07 53.69
C SER A 376 -55.62 -28.03 52.62
N VAL A 377 -55.81 -28.93 51.64
CA VAL A 377 -55.50 -28.80 50.19
C VAL A 377 -54.00 -28.72 49.85
N GLY A 378 -53.37 -29.77 49.32
CA GLY A 378 -53.52 -30.24 47.93
C GLY A 378 -52.85 -29.26 46.95
N GLU A 379 -52.05 -29.60 45.96
CA GLU A 379 -51.34 -30.78 45.49
C GLU A 379 -50.60 -30.29 44.20
N HIS A 380 -49.41 -30.83 43.87
CA HIS A 380 -48.81 -30.90 42.50
C HIS A 380 -48.40 -29.58 41.78
N ALA A 381 -47.32 -29.45 41.00
CA ALA A 381 -46.24 -30.31 40.50
C ALA A 381 -45.06 -29.37 40.12
N GLY A 382 -43.77 -29.72 40.24
CA GLY A 382 -43.04 -30.65 39.35
C GLY A 382 -42.31 -29.91 38.22
N LYS A 383 -41.04 -29.50 38.44
CA LYS A 383 -39.82 -29.99 37.75
C LYS A 383 -39.86 -29.90 36.20
N GLN A 384 -39.24 -28.91 35.53
CA GLN A 384 -37.81 -28.81 35.16
C GLN A 384 -37.03 -30.14 35.26
N VAL A 385 -36.36 -30.60 34.18
CA VAL A 385 -34.92 -30.38 33.86
C VAL A 385 -34.61 -30.94 32.46
N ASN A 386 -33.62 -30.32 31.80
CA ASN A 386 -32.59 -30.84 30.87
C ASN A 386 -32.66 -30.14 29.50
N SER A 387 -31.61 -29.56 28.93
CA SER A 387 -30.16 -29.60 29.22
C SER A 387 -29.47 -28.61 28.27
N VAL A 388 -28.47 -27.85 28.73
CA VAL A 388 -27.37 -27.42 27.85
C VAL A 388 -26.05 -27.46 28.64
N GLN A 389 -25.30 -28.53 28.40
CA GLN A 389 -23.85 -28.58 28.59
C GLN A 389 -23.21 -28.44 27.21
N ASN A 390 -22.36 -27.41 27.02
CA ASN A 390 -21.05 -27.50 26.33
C ASN A 390 -20.56 -26.11 25.89
N GLY A 391 -19.42 -25.69 26.46
CA GLY A 391 -18.26 -25.04 25.84
C GLY A 391 -18.36 -24.04 24.68
N PHE A 392 -19.52 -23.52 24.29
CA PHE A 392 -19.66 -22.59 23.17
C PHE A 392 -19.05 -21.24 23.53
N LYS A 393 -17.99 -20.85 22.80
CA LYS A 393 -17.33 -19.57 22.97
C LYS A 393 -17.91 -18.56 21.98
N LEU A 394 -18.48 -17.48 22.49
CA LEU A 394 -18.92 -16.34 21.67
C LEU A 394 -17.70 -15.72 20.98
N VAL A 395 -17.82 -15.48 19.66
CA VAL A 395 -16.74 -14.94 18.83
C VAL A 395 -17.26 -13.82 17.92
N GLY A 396 -16.36 -12.90 17.56
CA GLY A 396 -16.65 -11.84 16.60
C GLY A 396 -17.90 -11.03 16.96
N LYS A 397 -18.86 -10.98 16.02
CA LYS A 397 -20.11 -10.21 16.15
C LYS A 397 -21.23 -10.93 16.93
N MET A 398 -21.00 -12.13 17.47
CA MET A 398 -22.01 -12.84 18.27
C MET A 398 -22.39 -12.10 19.55
N HIS A 399 -21.45 -11.40 20.18
CA HIS A 399 -21.74 -10.55 21.34
C HIS A 399 -22.65 -9.37 20.98
N ASP A 400 -22.38 -8.72 19.85
CA ASP A 400 -23.20 -7.63 19.31
C ASP A 400 -24.62 -8.11 18.98
N ILE A 401 -24.77 -9.34 18.46
CA ILE A 401 -26.08 -9.96 18.19
C ILE A 401 -26.85 -10.19 19.49
N LEU A 402 -26.22 -10.77 20.52
CA LEU A 402 -26.90 -10.98 21.80
C LEU A 402 -27.35 -9.66 22.42
N ALA A 403 -26.47 -8.66 22.39
CA ALA A 403 -26.74 -7.34 22.93
C ALA A 403 -27.86 -6.61 22.16
N ALA A 404 -27.86 -6.72 20.82
CA ALA A 404 -28.92 -6.15 19.98
C ALA A 404 -30.27 -6.80 20.28
N LEU A 405 -30.34 -8.13 20.36
CA LEU A 405 -31.60 -8.86 20.60
C LEU A 405 -32.10 -8.78 22.04
N TYR A 406 -31.23 -8.42 22.99
CA TYR A 406 -31.64 -8.14 24.37
C TYR A 406 -32.62 -6.96 24.46
N ALA A 407 -32.47 -5.96 23.59
CA ALA A 407 -33.39 -4.83 23.50
C ALA A 407 -34.73 -5.17 22.82
N GLY A 408 -34.91 -6.41 22.35
CA GLY A 408 -36.14 -6.91 21.73
C GLY A 408 -35.91 -7.61 20.38
N PRO A 409 -36.91 -8.32 19.86
CA PRO A 409 -36.80 -9.05 18.60
C PRO A 409 -36.48 -8.14 17.39
N LEU A 410 -35.75 -8.67 16.42
CA LEU A 410 -35.37 -7.96 15.18
C LEU A 410 -35.48 -8.86 13.95
N SER A 411 -35.83 -8.28 12.80
CA SER A 411 -35.67 -8.98 11.53
C SER A 411 -34.19 -9.33 11.29
N ALA A 412 -33.91 -10.31 10.43
CA ALA A 412 -32.53 -10.66 10.11
C ALA A 412 -31.77 -9.49 9.45
N ASP A 413 -32.44 -8.67 8.66
CA ASP A 413 -31.79 -7.55 7.95
C ASP A 413 -31.56 -6.36 8.89
N ASP A 414 -32.52 -6.08 9.78
CA ASP A 414 -32.36 -5.04 10.81
C ASP A 414 -31.28 -5.41 11.82
N LEU A 415 -31.22 -6.68 12.23
CA LEU A 415 -30.16 -7.16 13.11
C LEU A 415 -28.77 -6.93 12.48
N ALA A 416 -28.60 -7.26 11.19
CA ALA A 416 -27.35 -7.02 10.47
C ALA A 416 -26.99 -5.53 10.45
N THR A 417 -27.98 -4.67 10.12
CA THR A 417 -27.85 -3.21 10.09
C THR A 417 -27.35 -2.67 11.42
N VAL A 418 -28.02 -3.06 12.51
CA VAL A 418 -27.75 -2.62 13.87
C VAL A 418 -26.35 -3.03 14.31
N ILE A 419 -25.89 -4.24 14.01
CA ILE A 419 -24.54 -4.70 14.42
C ILE A 419 -23.39 -4.20 13.51
N GLY A 420 -23.69 -3.36 12.52
CA GLY A 420 -22.69 -2.81 11.59
C GLY A 420 -22.25 -3.78 10.49
N MET A 421 -23.13 -4.71 10.10
CA MET A 421 -22.91 -5.66 9.02
C MET A 421 -23.89 -5.38 7.87
N LYS A 422 -23.54 -5.87 6.67
CA LYS A 422 -24.43 -5.81 5.52
C LYS A 422 -25.37 -7.04 5.54
N PRO A 423 -26.70 -6.85 5.45
CA PRO A 423 -27.67 -7.93 5.28
C PRO A 423 -27.26 -8.94 4.21
N GLY A 424 -27.54 -10.23 4.45
CA GLY A 424 -27.29 -11.31 3.50
C GLY A 424 -25.81 -11.69 3.27
N THR A 425 -24.84 -11.06 3.95
CA THR A 425 -23.42 -11.44 3.80
C THR A 425 -23.12 -12.81 4.43
N GLY A 426 -22.23 -13.58 3.80
CA GLY A 426 -21.86 -14.93 4.27
C GLY A 426 -21.34 -14.94 5.72
N GLY A 427 -20.58 -13.92 6.12
CA GLY A 427 -20.11 -13.79 7.51
C GLY A 427 -21.26 -13.59 8.51
N TYR A 428 -22.25 -12.75 8.18
CA TYR A 428 -23.43 -12.53 9.02
C TYR A 428 -24.28 -13.80 9.12
N ASN A 429 -24.56 -14.42 7.98
CA ASN A 429 -25.37 -15.64 7.92
C ASN A 429 -24.73 -16.79 8.71
N ASN A 430 -23.38 -16.90 8.70
CA ASN A 430 -22.66 -17.85 9.53
C ASN A 430 -22.90 -17.59 11.03
N TYR A 431 -22.82 -16.35 11.51
CA TYR A 431 -23.10 -16.04 12.92
C TYR A 431 -24.53 -16.43 13.32
N VAL A 432 -25.54 -16.04 12.54
CA VAL A 432 -26.93 -16.37 12.84
C VAL A 432 -27.16 -17.87 12.82
N ARG A 433 -26.61 -18.59 11.84
CA ARG A 433 -26.70 -20.05 11.74
C ARG A 433 -26.10 -20.73 12.97
N ASP A 434 -24.89 -20.35 13.34
CA ASP A 434 -24.16 -20.99 14.43
C ASP A 434 -24.85 -20.72 15.77
N MET A 435 -25.34 -19.50 15.99
CA MET A 435 -26.10 -19.14 17.21
C MET A 435 -27.47 -19.83 17.29
N LYS A 436 -28.14 -20.06 16.16
CA LYS A 436 -29.35 -20.91 16.12
C LYS A 436 -29.02 -22.36 16.44
N ALA A 437 -27.93 -22.89 15.88
CA ALA A 437 -27.52 -24.28 16.06
C ALA A 437 -27.22 -24.63 17.53
N VAL A 438 -26.66 -23.67 18.28
CA VAL A 438 -26.40 -23.83 19.72
C VAL A 438 -27.54 -23.35 20.62
N GLY A 439 -28.69 -23.00 20.03
CA GLY A 439 -29.91 -22.67 20.76
C GLY A 439 -29.86 -21.32 21.50
N LEU A 440 -29.03 -20.37 21.08
CA LEU A 440 -28.97 -19.03 21.71
C LEU A 440 -30.03 -18.07 21.16
N ILE A 441 -30.41 -18.24 19.90
CA ILE A 441 -31.43 -17.41 19.24
C ILE A 441 -32.42 -18.29 18.48
N VAL A 442 -33.65 -17.81 18.35
CA VAL A 442 -34.75 -18.49 17.67
C VAL A 442 -35.63 -17.47 16.95
N PRO A 443 -36.24 -17.79 15.79
CA PRO A 443 -37.31 -16.95 15.25
C PRO A 443 -38.55 -16.98 16.15
N ASN A 444 -39.22 -15.84 16.29
CA ASN A 444 -40.55 -15.74 16.88
C ASN A 444 -41.65 -16.04 15.84
N ALA A 445 -42.92 -15.90 16.22
CA ALA A 445 -44.07 -16.14 15.34
C ALA A 445 -44.06 -15.24 14.08
N ASP A 446 -43.52 -14.03 14.19
CA ASP A 446 -43.41 -13.05 13.11
C ASP A 446 -42.12 -13.22 12.27
N GLY A 447 -41.35 -14.28 12.52
CA GLY A 447 -40.09 -14.55 11.82
C GLY A 447 -38.89 -13.69 12.25
N GLN A 448 -39.06 -12.81 13.24
CA GLN A 448 -37.98 -12.02 13.83
C GLN A 448 -37.13 -12.87 14.77
N LEU A 449 -35.83 -12.62 14.81
CA LEU A 449 -34.91 -13.29 15.73
C LEU A 449 -35.08 -12.73 17.15
N GLN A 450 -35.12 -13.61 18.13
CA GLN A 450 -35.16 -13.29 19.56
C GLN A 450 -34.23 -14.21 20.36
N LEU A 451 -33.88 -13.80 21.58
CA LEU A 451 -33.07 -14.61 22.50
C LEU A 451 -33.88 -15.78 23.07
N THR A 452 -33.24 -16.93 23.23
CA THR A 452 -33.75 -18.02 24.08
C THR A 452 -33.41 -17.76 25.55
N ALA A 453 -33.90 -18.61 26.47
CA ALA A 453 -33.50 -18.54 27.88
C ALA A 453 -31.97 -18.69 28.07
N GLU A 454 -31.30 -19.48 27.24
CA GLU A 454 -29.83 -19.61 27.26
C GLU A 454 -29.14 -18.40 26.63
N GLY A 455 -29.70 -17.84 25.55
CA GLY A 455 -29.26 -16.58 24.96
C GLY A 455 -29.32 -15.42 25.96
N MET A 456 -30.39 -15.35 26.76
CA MET A 456 -30.57 -14.33 27.80
C MET A 456 -29.51 -14.41 28.90
N LYS A 457 -29.06 -15.60 29.28
CA LYS A 457 -27.98 -15.76 30.29
C LYS A 457 -26.63 -15.24 29.80
N LEU A 458 -26.40 -15.27 28.49
CA LEU A 458 -25.15 -14.84 27.86
C LEU A 458 -25.20 -13.40 27.35
N ALA A 459 -26.39 -12.80 27.27
CA ALA A 459 -26.54 -11.40 26.92
C ALA A 459 -25.92 -10.52 28.02
N PRO A 460 -25.23 -9.43 27.67
CA PRO A 460 -24.48 -8.61 28.62
C PRO A 460 -25.34 -7.82 29.64
N GLY A 461 -26.64 -8.07 29.73
CA GLY A 461 -27.59 -7.37 30.63
C GLY A 461 -27.71 -5.87 30.30
N ASP A 462 -28.00 -5.05 31.33
CA ASP A 462 -28.23 -3.58 31.31
C ASP A 462 -27.10 -2.72 30.70
N LYS A 463 -26.05 -3.33 30.13
CA LYS A 463 -25.10 -2.64 29.24
C LYS A 463 -25.78 -2.38 27.89
N LEU A 464 -26.61 -1.34 27.91
CA LEU A 464 -27.43 -0.81 26.82
C LEU A 464 -26.72 -0.85 25.46
N TYR A 465 -27.11 -1.79 24.60
CA TYR A 465 -26.74 -1.77 23.19
C TYR A 465 -27.67 -0.80 22.47
N SER A 466 -27.16 0.40 22.23
CA SER A 466 -27.96 1.44 21.59
C SER A 466 -28.21 1.09 20.12
N ARG A 467 -29.45 1.31 19.66
CA ARG A 467 -29.86 1.17 18.27
C ARG A 467 -29.94 2.52 17.57
N THR A 468 -29.19 3.52 18.02
CA THR A 468 -29.21 4.83 17.34
C THR A 468 -28.45 4.80 16.02
N LEU A 469 -28.81 5.71 15.12
CA LEU A 469 -28.09 5.97 13.88
C LEU A 469 -26.60 6.27 14.11
N ASP A 470 -26.27 7.11 15.10
CA ASP A 470 -24.87 7.47 15.37
C ASP A 470 -24.05 6.23 15.78
N ASP A 471 -24.60 5.36 16.62
CA ASP A 471 -23.92 4.12 17.02
C ASP A 471 -23.81 3.13 15.86
N ALA A 472 -24.83 3.06 14.99
CA ALA A 472 -24.76 2.27 13.77
C ALA A 472 -23.64 2.79 12.83
N LEU A 473 -23.53 4.11 12.65
CA LEU A 473 -22.46 4.72 11.84
C LEU A 473 -21.07 4.43 12.42
N VAL A 474 -20.90 4.47 13.75
CA VAL A 474 -19.65 4.07 14.41
C VAL A 474 -19.32 2.60 14.14
N ARG A 475 -20.32 1.72 14.22
CA ARG A 475 -20.15 0.28 13.95
C ARG A 475 -19.81 -0.04 12.50
N HIS A 476 -20.38 0.70 11.55
CA HIS A 476 -20.02 0.59 10.13
C HIS A 476 -18.63 1.19 9.83
N GLY A 477 -18.18 2.16 10.64
CA GLY A 477 -16.80 2.65 10.65
C GLY A 477 -16.33 3.17 9.29
N SER A 478 -15.20 2.64 8.79
CA SER A 478 -14.62 3.03 7.50
C SER A 478 -15.49 2.69 6.28
N ASN A 479 -16.58 1.95 6.46
CA ASN A 479 -17.49 1.61 5.37
C ASN A 479 -18.46 2.74 4.99
N ILE A 480 -18.75 3.67 5.91
CA ILE A 480 -19.64 4.81 5.67
C ILE A 480 -18.87 6.10 5.95
N VAL A 481 -18.19 6.61 4.93
CA VAL A 481 -17.31 7.78 5.02
C VAL A 481 -17.54 8.74 3.85
N GLY A 482 -17.04 9.97 3.99
CA GLY A 482 -17.11 11.00 2.96
C GLY A 482 -18.55 11.25 2.51
N LYS A 483 -18.79 11.18 1.20
CA LYS A 483 -20.10 11.49 0.59
C LYS A 483 -21.24 10.61 1.07
N MET A 484 -21.00 9.36 1.45
CA MET A 484 -22.05 8.52 2.05
C MET A 484 -22.49 9.06 3.40
N LYS A 485 -21.54 9.51 4.23
CA LYS A 485 -21.86 10.13 5.51
C LYS A 485 -22.62 11.45 5.31
N ASP A 486 -22.18 12.28 4.36
CA ASP A 486 -22.87 13.52 4.01
C ASP A 486 -24.33 13.27 3.58
N MET A 487 -24.59 12.20 2.80
CA MET A 487 -25.94 11.82 2.38
C MET A 487 -26.82 11.40 3.56
N VAL A 488 -26.27 10.61 4.50
CA VAL A 488 -26.98 10.22 5.72
C VAL A 488 -27.36 11.44 6.55
N GLU A 489 -26.44 12.39 6.71
CA GLU A 489 -26.70 13.65 7.43
C GLU A 489 -27.79 14.50 6.75
N VAL A 490 -27.78 14.59 5.43
CA VAL A 490 -28.81 15.29 4.66
C VAL A 490 -30.19 14.72 4.94
N VAL A 491 -30.36 13.39 4.86
CA VAL A 491 -31.64 12.72 5.11
C VAL A 491 -32.03 12.81 6.59
N ARG A 492 -31.06 12.73 7.51
CA ARG A 492 -31.31 12.90 8.95
C ARG A 492 -31.88 14.27 9.30
N VAL A 493 -31.36 15.33 8.67
CA VAL A 493 -31.77 16.72 8.93
C VAL A 493 -33.09 17.06 8.23
N HIS A 494 -33.27 16.59 7.00
CA HIS A 494 -34.41 17.01 6.15
C HIS A 494 -35.56 16.02 6.11
N GLY A 495 -35.39 14.82 6.68
CA GLY A 495 -36.38 13.75 6.59
C GLY A 495 -36.34 13.03 5.23
N PRO A 496 -37.43 12.33 4.86
CA PRO A 496 -37.52 11.59 3.61
C PRO A 496 -37.30 12.49 2.38
N LEU A 497 -36.33 12.15 1.53
CA LEU A 497 -35.95 12.96 0.35
C LEU A 497 -35.81 12.11 -0.91
N MET A 498 -36.11 12.71 -2.06
CA MET A 498 -35.86 12.09 -3.36
C MET A 498 -34.35 11.84 -3.56
N LYS A 499 -33.99 10.73 -4.20
CA LYS A 499 -32.60 10.34 -4.50
C LYS A 499 -31.80 11.47 -5.11
N GLU A 500 -32.37 12.12 -6.11
CA GLU A 500 -31.76 13.21 -6.86
C GLU A 500 -31.48 14.41 -5.95
N THR A 501 -32.46 14.76 -5.12
CA THR A 501 -32.32 15.83 -4.11
C THR A 501 -31.23 15.52 -3.08
N ILE A 502 -31.11 14.26 -2.65
CA ILE A 502 -30.03 13.82 -1.73
C ILE A 502 -28.67 14.03 -2.40
N GLN A 503 -28.53 13.60 -3.67
CA GLN A 503 -27.29 13.69 -4.44
C GLN A 503 -26.89 15.15 -4.69
N GLU A 504 -27.84 16.00 -5.07
CA GLU A 504 -27.61 17.43 -5.28
C GLU A 504 -27.17 18.14 -3.99
N LYS A 505 -27.82 17.85 -2.86
CA LYS A 505 -27.48 18.45 -1.56
C LYS A 505 -26.08 18.11 -1.08
N VAL A 506 -25.50 16.99 -1.52
CA VAL A 506 -24.11 16.63 -1.23
C VAL A 506 -23.11 17.09 -2.30
N GLY A 507 -23.56 17.92 -3.25
CA GLY A 507 -22.73 18.48 -4.32
C GLY A 507 -22.34 17.46 -5.40
N MET A 508 -23.18 16.44 -5.62
CA MET A 508 -23.01 15.47 -6.69
C MET A 508 -24.03 15.71 -7.79
N ALA A 509 -23.61 15.53 -9.04
CA ALA A 509 -24.55 15.52 -10.16
C ALA A 509 -25.50 14.32 -10.01
N PRO A 510 -26.83 14.56 -10.07
CA PRO A 510 -27.82 13.51 -9.85
C PRO A 510 -27.72 12.41 -10.90
N ASN A 511 -28.13 11.20 -10.52
CA ASN A 511 -28.16 10.00 -11.35
C ASN A 511 -26.81 9.57 -11.99
N THR A 512 -25.68 10.12 -11.54
CA THR A 512 -24.36 9.63 -11.96
C THR A 512 -24.04 8.27 -11.34
N GLY A 513 -23.19 7.48 -12.02
CA GLY A 513 -22.80 6.15 -11.53
C GLY A 513 -22.23 6.16 -10.11
N GLY A 514 -21.38 7.15 -9.79
CA GLY A 514 -20.83 7.32 -8.44
C GLY A 514 -21.88 7.68 -7.39
N ALA A 515 -22.79 8.60 -7.70
CA ALA A 515 -23.86 9.01 -6.80
C ALA A 515 -24.87 7.88 -6.52
N ASN A 516 -25.22 7.12 -7.56
CA ASN A 516 -26.11 5.97 -7.45
C ASN A 516 -25.47 4.82 -6.65
N ASN A 517 -24.15 4.63 -6.78
CA ASN A 517 -23.44 3.61 -6.00
C ASN A 517 -23.46 3.90 -4.50
N TYR A 518 -23.37 5.17 -4.08
CA TYR A 518 -23.45 5.53 -2.67
C TYR A 518 -24.84 5.29 -2.08
N VAL A 519 -25.90 5.71 -2.78
CA VAL A 519 -27.27 5.42 -2.34
C VAL A 519 -27.51 3.91 -2.28
N ARG A 520 -27.07 3.17 -3.30
CA ARG A 520 -27.19 1.70 -3.33
C ARG A 520 -26.47 1.02 -2.17
N ASP A 521 -25.29 1.52 -1.77
CA ASP A 521 -24.57 0.91 -0.64
C ASP A 521 -25.22 1.25 0.71
N LEU A 522 -25.76 2.47 0.88
CA LEU A 522 -26.52 2.85 2.07
C LEU A 522 -27.81 2.04 2.22
N VAL A 523 -28.53 1.80 1.11
CA VAL A 523 -29.69 0.91 1.07
C VAL A 523 -29.28 -0.52 1.35
N GLY A 524 -28.22 -1.00 0.69
CA GLY A 524 -27.73 -2.36 0.86
C GLY A 524 -27.25 -2.66 2.28
N ARG A 525 -26.90 -1.63 3.08
CA ARG A 525 -26.51 -1.73 4.49
C ARG A 525 -27.68 -1.50 5.45
N GLY A 526 -28.88 -1.29 4.94
CA GLY A 526 -30.09 -1.01 5.73
C GLY A 526 -30.08 0.34 6.43
N ILE A 527 -29.23 1.28 6.02
CA ILE A 527 -29.21 2.65 6.58
C ILE A 527 -30.33 3.48 5.94
N PHE A 528 -30.49 3.36 4.62
CA PHE A 528 -31.59 3.96 3.87
C PHE A 528 -32.67 2.93 3.60
N VAL A 529 -33.92 3.34 3.79
CA VAL A 529 -35.12 2.61 3.38
C VAL A 529 -35.86 3.46 2.35
N LYS A 530 -36.46 2.80 1.38
CA LYS A 530 -37.28 3.43 0.33
C LYS A 530 -38.73 3.49 0.82
N ASP A 531 -39.40 4.64 0.65
CA ASP A 531 -40.76 4.86 1.18
C ASP A 531 -41.83 4.01 0.49
N ASP A 532 -41.71 3.86 -0.84
CA ASP A 532 -42.56 2.98 -1.65
C ASP A 532 -41.72 2.37 -2.80
N GLU A 533 -42.13 1.24 -3.37
CA GLU A 533 -41.52 0.68 -4.58
C GLU A 533 -41.62 1.65 -5.76
N ASP A 534 -42.66 2.49 -5.80
CA ASP A 534 -42.94 3.45 -6.86
C ASP A 534 -42.32 4.84 -6.66
N THR A 535 -41.80 5.17 -5.48
CA THR A 535 -41.22 6.50 -5.17
C THR A 535 -39.71 6.42 -4.98
N ASP A 536 -38.91 7.22 -5.67
CA ASP A 536 -37.45 7.24 -5.46
C ASP A 536 -37.04 8.08 -4.22
N GLN A 537 -37.85 7.99 -3.16
CA GLN A 537 -37.71 8.70 -1.89
C GLN A 537 -37.09 7.80 -0.83
N TYR A 538 -36.06 8.30 -0.13
CA TYR A 538 -35.30 7.56 0.87
C TYR A 538 -35.34 8.26 2.22
N TYR A 539 -35.41 7.46 3.28
CA TYR A 539 -35.37 7.91 4.68
C TYR A 539 -34.47 7.01 5.51
N ILE A 540 -34.12 7.44 6.72
CA ILE A 540 -33.30 6.63 7.65
C ILE A 540 -34.14 5.46 8.16
N ASN A 541 -33.56 4.26 8.15
CA ASN A 541 -34.23 3.06 8.68
C ASN A 541 -34.73 3.30 10.12
N PRO A 542 -36.05 3.15 10.39
CA PRO A 542 -36.64 3.39 11.71
C PRO A 542 -36.06 2.52 12.83
N VAL A 543 -35.47 1.36 12.51
CA VAL A 543 -34.77 0.55 13.53
C VAL A 543 -33.61 1.32 14.17
N LEU A 544 -33.09 2.33 13.46
CA LEU A 544 -32.01 3.21 13.91
C LEU A 544 -32.47 4.41 14.76
N ALA A 545 -33.77 4.47 15.10
CA ALA A 545 -34.37 5.58 15.85
C ALA A 545 -34.52 5.32 17.35
N GLN A 546 -34.33 4.07 17.82
CA GLN A 546 -34.54 3.72 19.23
C GLN A 546 -33.39 4.22 20.13
N LYS A 547 -33.67 5.27 20.93
CA LYS A 547 -32.99 5.47 22.22
C LYS A 547 -33.63 4.52 23.21
N ASN A 548 -32.84 3.64 23.82
CA ASN A 548 -33.34 2.68 24.80
C ASN A 548 -34.13 3.38 25.92
N HIS A 549 -35.42 3.08 26.01
CA HIS A 549 -36.17 3.05 27.26
C HIS A 549 -37.20 1.93 27.16
N PRO A 550 -37.06 0.90 28.00
CA PRO A 550 -38.19 0.30 28.66
C PRO A 550 -38.11 0.68 30.13
N GLU A 551 -39.15 1.37 30.62
CA GLU A 551 -39.45 1.38 32.03
C GLU A 551 -39.54 -0.08 32.52
N VAL A 552 -38.88 -0.36 33.62
CA VAL A 552 -39.08 -1.58 34.40
C VAL A 552 -40.55 -1.62 34.83
N ALA A 553 -41.27 -2.65 34.41
CA ALA A 553 -42.48 -3.12 35.06
C ALA A 553 -42.28 -4.59 35.42
#